data_AF-A0A968XLC8-F1
#
_entry.id   AF-A0A968XLC8-F1
#
_cell.length_a   1.000
_cell.length_b   1.000
_cell.length_c   1.000
_cell.angle_alpha   90.00
_cell.angle_beta   90.00
_cell.angle_gamma   90.00
#
_symmetry.space_group_name_H-M   'P 1'
#
loop_
_entity.id
_entity.type
_entity.pdbx_description
1 polymer ?
#
loop_
_entity_poly.entity_id
_entity_poly.type
_entity_poly.pdbx_seq_one_letter_code
_entity_poly.pdbx_strand_id
1 'polypeptide(L)'
;MTRLKEAGLLDDETFSNQWVESRLRASPRSKRMIEWELKQKGVGADQITQALEGVNDEDAAYRAALKKLPRFAALEARERKRKLMEFLARNGFDYDVISSVVTKVLGEELED
;
A
#
# COMPACT_ATOMS: atom_id res chain seq x y z
N MET A 1 15.57 35.62 3.98
CA MET A 1 14.21 35.07 3.79
C MET A 1 14.23 33.55 3.54
N THR A 2 15.21 32.82 4.08
CA THR A 2 15.53 31.43 3.65
C THR A 2 15.22 30.38 4.74
N ARG A 3 15.34 30.74 6.03
CA ARG A 3 15.13 29.81 7.16
C ARG A 3 13.73 29.22 7.28
N LEU A 4 12.67 29.96 6.93
CA LEU A 4 11.29 29.47 7.07
C LEU A 4 10.92 28.42 6.03
N LYS A 5 11.48 28.52 4.81
CA LYS A 5 11.25 27.53 3.74
C LYS A 5 12.01 26.23 4.05
N GLU A 6 13.26 26.32 4.50
CA GLU A 6 14.06 25.15 4.90
C GLU A 6 13.42 24.39 6.06
N ALA A 7 12.86 25.10 7.05
CA ALA A 7 12.17 24.47 8.18
C ALA A 7 10.89 23.72 7.77
N GLY A 8 10.09 24.28 6.85
CA GLY A 8 8.88 23.60 6.33
C GLY A 8 9.20 22.46 5.36
N LEU A 9 10.26 22.57 4.56
CA LEU A 9 10.72 21.49 3.67
C LEU A 9 11.21 20.27 4.43
N LEU A 10 11.96 20.48 5.53
CA LEU A 10 12.45 19.39 6.39
C LEU A 10 11.30 18.68 7.12
N ASP A 11 10.24 19.42 7.46
CA ASP A 11 9.03 18.86 8.08
C ASP A 11 8.27 17.98 7.08
N ASP A 12 8.05 18.46 5.85
CA ASP A 12 7.34 17.70 4.81
C ASP A 12 8.08 16.43 4.38
N GLU A 13 9.41 16.44 4.26
CA GLU A 13 10.21 15.25 3.94
C GLU A 13 10.10 14.21 5.07
N THR A 14 10.29 14.63 6.31
CA THR A 14 10.20 13.74 7.48
C THR A 14 8.80 13.16 7.60
N PHE A 15 7.79 14.02 7.46
CA PHE A 15 6.39 13.65 7.55
C PHE A 15 5.98 12.67 6.45
N SER A 16 6.34 12.93 5.21
CA SER A 16 5.98 12.08 4.07
C SER A 16 6.60 10.69 4.18
N ASN A 17 7.88 10.59 4.55
CA ASN A 17 8.55 9.31 4.80
C ASN A 17 7.86 8.51 5.91
N GLN A 18 7.58 9.14 7.06
CA GLN A 18 6.88 8.47 8.16
C GLN A 18 5.46 8.03 7.77
N TRP A 19 4.77 8.82 6.96
CA TRP A 19 3.44 8.50 6.48
C TRP A 19 3.44 7.25 5.58
N VAL A 20 4.35 7.21 4.60
CA VAL A 20 4.53 6.05 3.70
C VAL A 20 4.85 4.80 4.50
N GLU A 21 5.84 4.88 5.39
CA GLU A 21 6.30 3.77 6.22
C GLU A 21 5.18 3.23 7.15
N SER A 22 4.41 4.14 7.75
CA SER A 22 3.24 3.80 8.56
C SER A 22 2.18 3.04 7.76
N ARG A 23 1.89 3.49 6.53
CA ARG A 23 0.94 2.81 5.63
C ARG A 23 1.40 1.43 5.23
N LEU A 24 2.64 1.29 4.74
CA LEU A 24 3.20 0.01 4.31
C LEU A 24 3.24 -1.04 5.43
N ARG A 25 3.38 -0.63 6.70
CA ARG A 25 3.34 -1.56 7.83
C ARG A 25 1.94 -1.89 8.33
N ALA A 26 1.13 -0.87 8.59
CA ALA A 26 -0.10 -1.05 9.36
C ALA A 26 -1.28 -1.48 8.46
N SER A 27 -1.40 -0.83 7.30
CA SER A 27 -2.52 -0.97 6.38
C SER A 27 -2.03 -0.68 4.96
N PRO A 28 -1.34 -1.64 4.32
CA PRO A 28 -0.74 -1.40 3.02
C PRO A 28 -1.80 -0.98 2.01
N ARG A 29 -1.47 0.05 1.22
CA ARG A 29 -2.30 0.60 0.16
C ARG A 29 -1.43 0.80 -1.07
N SER A 30 -2.07 0.98 -2.22
CA SER A 30 -1.32 1.31 -3.43
C SER A 30 -0.57 2.62 -3.27
N LYS A 31 0.55 2.72 -3.99
CA LYS A 31 1.37 3.91 -4.13
C LYS A 31 0.51 5.13 -4.47
N ARG A 32 -0.47 4.97 -5.37
CA ARG A 32 -1.41 6.03 -5.75
C ARG A 32 -2.32 6.47 -4.60
N MET A 33 -2.79 5.55 -3.76
CA MET A 33 -3.59 5.91 -2.58
C MET A 33 -2.75 6.66 -1.55
N ILE A 34 -1.50 6.23 -1.32
CA ILE A 34 -0.59 6.90 -0.40
C ILE A 34 -0.24 8.30 -0.93
N GLU A 35 0.01 8.43 -2.24
CA GLU A 35 0.21 9.72 -2.93
C GLU A 35 -0.98 10.66 -2.71
N TRP A 36 -2.21 10.17 -2.91
CA TRP A 36 -3.41 10.96 -2.70
C TRP A 36 -3.56 11.41 -1.24
N GLU A 37 -3.30 10.53 -0.28
CA GLU A 37 -3.33 10.89 1.15
C GLU A 37 -2.32 11.99 1.50
N LEU A 38 -1.09 11.91 0.96
CA LEU A 38 -0.07 12.95 1.17
C LEU A 38 -0.48 14.28 0.54
N LYS A 39 -1.06 14.28 -0.66
CA LYS A 39 -1.61 15.49 -1.30
C LYS A 39 -2.70 16.13 -0.44
N GLN A 40 -3.62 15.33 0.12
CA GLN A 40 -4.67 15.83 1.02
C GLN A 40 -4.12 16.45 2.31
N LYS A 41 -2.88 16.13 2.67
CA LYS A 41 -2.20 16.66 3.86
C LYS A 41 -1.36 17.90 3.57
N GLY A 42 -1.33 18.35 2.32
CA GLY A 42 -0.61 19.55 1.91
C GLY A 42 0.88 19.33 1.62
N VAL A 43 1.34 18.08 1.56
CA VAL A 43 2.76 17.76 1.25
C VAL A 43 3.07 18.15 -0.19
N GLY A 44 4.22 18.78 -0.41
CA GLY A 44 4.71 19.15 -1.74
C GLY A 44 4.96 17.95 -2.68
N ALA A 45 4.81 18.18 -3.98
CA ALA A 45 4.93 17.13 -5.00
C ALA A 45 6.33 16.48 -5.04
N ASP A 46 7.39 17.27 -4.80
CA ASP A 46 8.77 16.77 -4.77
C ASP A 46 8.98 15.81 -3.60
N GLN A 47 8.51 16.18 -2.40
CA GLN A 47 8.59 15.34 -1.20
C GLN A 47 7.75 14.07 -1.36
N ILE A 48 6.58 14.16 -1.97
CA ILE A 48 5.75 12.99 -2.29
C ILE A 48 6.51 12.04 -3.22
N THR A 49 7.11 12.57 -4.28
CA THR A 49 7.85 11.77 -5.26
C THR A 49 9.01 11.05 -4.59
N GLN A 50 9.78 11.75 -3.75
CA GLN A 50 10.91 11.19 -3.01
C GLN A 50 10.45 10.14 -1.99
N ALA A 51 9.42 10.43 -1.19
CA ALA A 51 8.92 9.49 -0.17
C ALA A 51 8.30 8.21 -0.76
N LEU A 52 7.77 8.30 -1.98
CA LEU A 52 7.21 7.17 -2.72
C LEU A 52 8.26 6.46 -3.59
N GLU A 53 9.51 6.92 -3.58
CA GLU A 53 10.62 6.22 -4.23
C GLU A 53 10.81 4.85 -3.58
N GLY A 54 10.93 3.80 -4.39
CA GLY A 54 11.06 2.42 -3.89
C GLY A 54 9.77 1.76 -3.41
N VAL A 55 8.63 2.47 -3.35
CA VAL A 55 7.34 1.83 -3.07
C VAL A 55 6.93 0.94 -4.25
N ASN A 56 6.76 -0.35 -3.96
CA ASN A 56 6.33 -1.37 -4.92
C ASN A 56 4.93 -1.89 -4.56
N ASP A 57 3.98 -1.72 -5.48
CA ASP A 57 2.59 -2.11 -5.26
C ASP A 57 2.39 -3.62 -5.17
N GLU A 58 3.20 -4.43 -5.86
CA GLU A 58 3.13 -5.89 -5.76
C GLU A 58 3.54 -6.36 -4.36
N ASP A 59 4.63 -5.83 -3.80
CA ASP A 59 5.08 -6.16 -2.44
C ASP A 59 4.06 -5.68 -1.39
N ALA A 60 3.54 -4.46 -1.54
CA ALA A 60 2.53 -3.92 -0.65
C ALA A 60 1.22 -4.74 -0.69
N ALA A 61 0.76 -5.12 -1.89
CA ALA A 61 -0.42 -5.95 -2.07
C ALA A 61 -0.21 -7.36 -1.52
N TYR A 62 0.96 -7.96 -1.72
CA TYR A 62 1.32 -9.27 -1.18
C TYR A 62 1.28 -9.29 0.35
N ARG A 63 1.90 -8.30 1.01
CA ARG A 63 1.83 -8.14 2.47
C ARG A 63 0.41 -7.94 2.97
N ALA A 64 -0.40 -7.15 2.25
CA ALA A 64 -1.80 -6.94 2.59
C ALA A 64 -2.60 -8.25 2.49
N ALA A 65 -2.36 -9.03 1.44
CA ALA A 65 -3.01 -10.30 1.20
C ALA A 65 -2.67 -11.33 2.28
N LEU A 66 -1.39 -11.53 2.59
CA LEU A 66 -0.94 -12.45 3.65
C LEU A 66 -1.57 -12.11 5.01
N LYS A 67 -1.61 -10.82 5.39
CA LYS A 67 -2.24 -10.38 6.64
C LYS A 67 -3.75 -10.62 6.67
N LYS A 68 -4.40 -10.62 5.51
CA LYS A 68 -5.85 -10.78 5.39
C LYS A 68 -6.28 -12.24 5.23
N LEU A 69 -5.46 -13.07 4.59
CA LEU A 69 -5.77 -14.44 4.21
C LEU A 69 -6.32 -15.30 5.36
N PRO A 70 -5.75 -15.30 6.59
CA PRO A 70 -6.27 -16.10 7.70
C PRO A 70 -7.73 -15.81 8.07
N ARG A 71 -8.21 -14.59 7.79
CA ARG A 71 -9.62 -14.21 8.04
C ARG A 71 -10.60 -14.85 7.07
N PHE A 72 -10.11 -15.47 6.00
CA PHE A 72 -10.90 -16.12 4.95
C PHE A 72 -10.66 -17.64 4.91
N ALA A 73 -9.96 -18.21 5.89
CA ALA A 73 -9.61 -19.64 5.93
C ALA A 73 -10.84 -20.57 5.98
N ALA A 74 -11.98 -20.11 6.53
CA ALA A 74 -13.22 -20.89 6.57
C ALA A 74 -14.06 -20.78 5.29
N LEU A 75 -13.65 -19.95 4.33
CA LEU A 75 -14.39 -19.75 3.08
C LEU A 75 -13.93 -20.76 2.02
N GLU A 76 -14.88 -21.19 1.18
CA GLU A 76 -14.63 -21.96 -0.04
C GLU A 76 -13.66 -21.24 -0.98
N ALA A 77 -12.85 -21.98 -1.72
CA ALA A 77 -11.74 -21.44 -2.53
C ALA A 77 -12.17 -20.29 -3.46
N ARG A 78 -13.31 -20.45 -4.17
CA ARG A 78 -13.85 -19.42 -5.07
C ARG A 78 -14.27 -18.15 -4.32
N GLU A 79 -14.89 -18.32 -3.15
CA GLU A 79 -15.32 -17.19 -2.34
C GLU A 79 -14.14 -16.49 -1.68
N ARG A 80 -13.16 -17.24 -1.16
CA ARG A 80 -11.89 -16.73 -0.63
C ARG A 80 -11.18 -15.87 -1.67
N LYS A 81 -11.00 -16.38 -2.90
CA LYS A 81 -10.39 -15.64 -4.01
C LYS A 81 -11.11 -14.32 -4.27
N ARG A 82 -12.45 -14.36 -4.40
CA ARG A 82 -13.27 -13.16 -4.61
C ARG A 82 -13.09 -12.14 -3.49
N LYS A 83 -13.19 -12.55 -2.23
CA LYS A 83 -13.07 -11.66 -1.05
C LYS A 83 -11.68 -11.03 -0.94
N LEU A 84 -10.64 -11.76 -1.33
CA LEU A 84 -9.26 -11.24 -1.33
C LEU A 84 -9.07 -10.20 -2.45
N MET A 85 -9.59 -10.46 -3.66
CA MET A 85 -9.57 -9.48 -4.75
C MET A 85 -10.35 -8.20 -4.37
N GLU A 86 -11.56 -8.32 -3.82
CA GLU A 86 -12.37 -7.18 -3.34
C GLU A 86 -11.68 -6.39 -2.22
N PHE A 87 -10.91 -7.08 -1.37
CA PHE A 87 -10.14 -6.42 -0.32
C PHE A 87 -9.03 -5.56 -0.94
N LEU A 88 -8.18 -6.13 -1.80
CA LEU A 88 -7.08 -5.41 -2.42
C LEU A 88 -7.56 -4.26 -3.32
N ALA A 89 -8.68 -4.42 -4.02
CA ALA A 89 -9.29 -3.34 -4.80
C ALA A 89 -9.66 -2.13 -3.93
N ARG A 90 -10.18 -2.35 -2.71
CA ARG A 90 -10.48 -1.26 -1.76
C ARG A 90 -9.22 -0.61 -1.17
N ASN A 91 -8.09 -1.31 -1.20
CA ASN A 91 -6.77 -0.75 -0.86
C ASN A 91 -6.16 0.04 -2.04
N GLY A 92 -6.82 0.05 -3.20
CA GLY A 92 -6.48 0.88 -4.36
C GLY A 92 -5.46 0.28 -5.30
N PHE A 93 -5.16 -1.02 -5.19
CA PHE A 93 -4.26 -1.71 -6.10
C PHE A 93 -4.93 -1.93 -7.47
N ASP A 94 -4.12 -1.91 -8.53
CA ASP A 94 -4.60 -2.15 -9.89
C ASP A 94 -4.89 -3.63 -10.13
N TYR A 95 -5.73 -3.91 -11.12
CA TYR A 95 -6.23 -5.26 -11.38
C TYR A 95 -5.10 -6.28 -11.63
N ASP A 96 -4.08 -5.91 -12.40
CA ASP A 96 -2.99 -6.82 -12.74
C ASP A 96 -2.18 -7.21 -11.50
N VAL A 97 -1.87 -6.24 -10.62
CA VAL A 97 -1.23 -6.47 -9.32
C VAL A 97 -2.09 -7.38 -8.45
N ILE A 98 -3.40 -7.09 -8.37
CA ILE A 98 -4.35 -7.90 -7.60
C ILE A 98 -4.37 -9.34 -8.11
N SER A 99 -4.51 -9.53 -9.42
CA SER A 99 -4.63 -10.85 -10.04
C SER A 99 -3.37 -11.68 -9.82
N SER A 100 -2.19 -11.08 -10.02
CA SER A 100 -0.89 -11.69 -9.79
C SER A 100 -0.72 -12.12 -8.33
N VAL A 101 -0.93 -11.19 -7.39
CA VAL A 101 -0.75 -11.44 -5.95
C VAL A 101 -1.72 -12.47 -5.41
N VAL A 102 -3.01 -12.40 -5.78
CA VAL A 102 -4.02 -13.36 -5.31
C VAL A 102 -3.71 -14.76 -5.82
N THR A 103 -3.26 -14.89 -7.07
CA THR A 103 -2.87 -16.19 -7.63
C THR A 103 -1.66 -16.76 -6.88
N LYS A 104 -0.65 -15.92 -6.60
CA LYS A 104 0.54 -16.31 -5.85
C LYS A 104 0.19 -16.78 -4.43
N VAL A 105 -0.50 -15.95 -3.65
CA VAL A 105 -0.79 -16.23 -2.23
C VAL A 105 -1.67 -17.47 -2.04
N LEU A 106 -2.67 -17.66 -2.92
CA LEU A 106 -3.52 -18.85 -2.84
C LEU A 106 -2.84 -20.11 -3.39
N GLY A 107 -1.84 -19.97 -4.25
CA GLY A 107 -0.99 -21.09 -4.68
C GLY A 107 -0.11 -21.57 -3.54
N GLU A 108 0.57 -20.64 -2.86
CA GLU A 108 1.42 -20.92 -1.69
C GLU A 108 0.61 -21.59 -0.54
N GLU A 109 -0.63 -21.16 -0.28
CA GLU A 109 -1.49 -21.75 0.76
C GLU A 109 -1.90 -23.22 0.49
N LEU A 110 -1.85 -23.68 -0.77
CA LEU A 110 -2.18 -25.06 -1.13
C LEU A 110 -0.97 -26.01 -1.04
N GLU A 111 0.24 -25.46 -0.91
CA GLU A 111 1.49 -26.22 -0.78
C GLU A 111 1.90 -26.46 0.69
N ASP A 112 1.29 -25.73 1.64
CA ASP A 112 1.43 -25.85 3.10
C ASP A 112 0.35 -26.77 3.73
#